data_AF-A0AAW2UGS9-F1
#
_entry.id   AF-A0AAW2UGS9-F1
#
_cell.length_a   1.000
_cell.length_b   1.000
_cell.length_c   1.000
_cell.angle_alpha   90.00
_cell.angle_beta   90.00
_cell.angle_gamma   90.00
#
_symmetry.space_group_name_H-M   'P 1'
#
loop_
_entity.id
_entity.type
_entity.pdbx_description
1 polymer ?
#
loop_
_entity_poly.entity_id
_entity_poly.type
_entity_poly.pdbx_seq_one_letter_code
_entity_poly.pdbx_strand_id
1 'polypeptide(L)'
;MVRWHEKNSTGDFGFPHSLKKLSLRGCYLPWEDMRIVGSLPNLEILRLHDSALVGNVWNPSEGEFARLKFLQIRSTDLKYWGAENTHFPSLEHLVLSFVYLQELPLGLAEIHTLRSIELDHCKQSVVDSMKQIREERESLGYEDLHIQVSKDRLWDGF
;
A
#
# COMPACT_ATOMS: atom_id res chain seq x y z
N MET A 1 20.12 7.57 11.91
CA MET A 1 19.03 6.75 12.45
C MET A 1 18.04 7.73 13.08
N VAL A 2 16.97 8.10 12.36
CA VAL A 2 15.92 8.96 12.93
C VAL A 2 15.19 8.11 13.96
N ARG A 3 15.29 8.47 15.23
CA ARG A 3 14.62 7.78 16.34
C ARG A 3 13.26 8.43 16.55
N TRP A 4 12.19 7.68 16.33
CA TRP A 4 10.79 8.12 16.41
C TRP A 4 10.27 8.35 17.84
N HIS A 5 11.15 8.37 18.85
CA HIS A 5 10.77 8.37 20.27
C HIS A 5 10.80 9.75 20.96
N GLU A 6 11.11 10.84 20.27
CA GLU A 6 10.87 12.18 20.82
C GLU A 6 9.43 12.61 20.57
N LYS A 7 8.54 12.19 21.46
CA LYS A 7 7.17 12.72 21.55
C LYS A 7 7.24 14.22 21.86
N ASN A 8 6.93 15.07 20.88
CA ASN A 8 6.44 16.41 21.17
C ASN A 8 4.95 16.34 21.54
N SER A 9 4.54 17.12 22.53
CA SER A 9 3.21 17.12 23.15
C SER A 9 2.03 17.49 22.23
N THR A 10 2.25 17.55 20.91
CA THR A 10 1.26 17.88 19.88
C THR A 10 1.01 16.75 18.87
N GLY A 11 1.66 15.59 18.99
CA GLY A 11 1.51 14.51 18.00
C GLY A 11 2.11 14.85 16.63
N ASP A 12 2.91 15.92 16.56
CA ASP A 12 3.60 16.35 15.36
C ASP A 12 4.92 15.56 15.22
N PHE A 13 4.96 14.66 14.26
CA PHE A 13 6.13 13.83 13.93
C PHE A 13 7.17 14.59 13.07
N GLY A 14 7.02 15.91 12.95
CA GLY A 14 7.98 16.79 12.27
C GLY A 14 7.89 16.76 10.74
N PHE A 15 6.82 16.15 10.20
CA PHE A 15 6.56 16.21 8.76
C PHE A 15 5.85 17.52 8.41
N PRO A 16 6.33 18.25 7.38
CA PRO A 16 5.63 19.45 6.96
C PRO A 16 4.24 19.07 6.44
N HIS A 17 3.21 19.79 6.87
CA HIS A 17 1.83 19.56 6.39
C HIS A 17 1.72 19.62 4.86
N SER A 18 2.61 20.34 4.18
CA SER A 18 2.66 20.42 2.70
C SER A 18 3.29 19.19 2.02
N LEU A 19 3.72 18.18 2.77
CA LEU A 19 4.38 17.00 2.21
C LEU A 19 3.42 16.22 1.32
N LYS A 20 3.71 16.19 0.02
CA LYS A 20 2.94 15.43 -0.98
C LYS A 20 3.53 14.09 -1.34
N LYS A 21 4.83 13.92 -1.13
CA LYS A 21 5.57 12.73 -1.58
C LYS A 21 6.48 12.27 -0.46
N LEU A 22 6.34 11.02 -0.06
CA LEU A 22 7.22 10.38 0.91
C LEU A 22 7.82 9.12 0.31
N SER A 23 9.10 8.91 0.54
CA SER A 23 9.80 7.68 0.18
C SER A 23 10.63 7.23 1.37
N LEU A 24 10.32 6.05 1.88
CA LEU A 24 11.01 5.42 3.01
C LEU A 24 11.82 4.24 2.48
N ARG A 25 13.05 4.11 2.97
CA ARG A 25 13.97 3.05 2.58
C ARG A 25 14.84 2.62 3.74
N GLY A 26 14.91 1.32 4.03
CA GLY A 26 15.76 0.78 5.10
C GLY A 26 15.55 1.44 6.46
N CYS A 27 14.33 1.88 6.75
CA CYS A 27 13.98 2.55 8.00
C CYS A 27 13.62 1.55 9.11
N TYR A 28 13.24 0.32 8.73
CA TYR A 28 12.85 -0.77 9.64
C TYR A 28 11.78 -0.35 10.66
N LEU A 29 10.79 0.43 10.23
CA LEU A 29 9.72 0.88 11.12
C LEU A 29 8.65 -0.21 11.25
N PRO A 30 8.06 -0.41 12.42
CA PRO A 30 6.88 -1.25 12.54
C PRO A 30 5.76 -0.78 11.60
N TRP A 31 5.02 -1.70 10.98
CA TRP A 31 3.84 -1.34 10.18
C TRP A 31 2.79 -0.54 10.97
N GLU A 32 2.71 -0.74 12.28
CA GLU A 32 1.82 0.03 13.17
C GLU A 32 2.15 1.54 13.23
N ASP A 33 3.38 1.94 12.89
CA ASP A 33 3.79 3.36 12.83
C ASP A 33 3.32 4.03 11.52
N MET A 34 2.80 3.27 10.56
CA MET A 34 2.22 3.83 9.34
C MET A 34 1.03 4.73 9.59
N ARG A 35 0.38 4.65 10.77
CA ARG A 35 -0.65 5.62 11.20
C ARG A 35 -0.18 7.07 11.13
N ILE A 36 1.11 7.29 11.38
CA ILE A 36 1.75 8.61 11.30
C ILE A 36 1.72 9.11 9.86
N VAL A 37 2.18 8.27 8.93
CA VAL A 37 2.21 8.58 7.50
C VAL A 37 0.79 8.69 6.95
N GLY A 38 -0.12 7.82 7.41
CA GLY A 38 -1.53 7.82 7.05
C GLY A 38 -2.26 9.09 7.46
N SER A 39 -1.84 9.74 8.56
CA SER A 39 -2.41 11.01 9.02
C SER A 39 -1.94 12.24 8.24
N LEU A 40 -0.98 12.10 7.31
CA LEU A 40 -0.46 13.23 6.55
C LEU A 40 -1.51 13.79 5.58
N PRO A 41 -1.98 15.04 5.78
CA PRO A 41 -3.20 15.52 5.14
C PRO A 41 -3.05 15.81 3.65
N ASN A 42 -1.81 15.90 3.14
CA ASN A 42 -1.52 16.24 1.75
C ASN A 42 -0.71 15.17 1.03
N LEU A 43 -0.50 13.99 1.64
CA LEU A 43 0.31 12.94 1.06
C LEU A 43 -0.42 12.32 -0.15
N GLU A 44 0.17 12.46 -1.33
CA GLU A 44 -0.34 11.95 -2.60
C GLU A 44 0.46 10.73 -3.09
N ILE A 45 1.75 10.64 -2.74
CA ILE A 45 2.64 9.57 -3.19
C ILE A 45 3.40 8.98 -2.01
N LEU A 46 3.29 7.67 -1.83
CA LEU A 46 4.04 6.91 -0.84
C LEU A 46 4.82 5.80 -1.54
N ARG A 47 6.13 5.74 -1.25
CA ARG A 47 7.00 4.64 -1.68
C ARG A 47 7.72 4.02 -0.50
N LEU A 48 7.63 2.71 -0.40
CA LEU A 48 8.23 1.91 0.65
C LEU A 48 9.20 0.93 -0.01
N HIS A 49 10.49 1.01 0.30
CA HIS A 49 11.54 0.23 -0.33
C HIS A 49 12.43 -0.46 0.70
N ASP A 50 12.96 -1.64 0.36
CA ASP A 50 14.09 -2.30 1.02
C ASP A 50 13.99 -2.27 2.56
N SER A 51 13.04 -3.03 3.12
CA SER A 51 12.78 -3.07 4.56
C SER A 51 12.52 -1.67 5.18
N ALA A 52 11.85 -0.79 4.44
CA ALA A 52 11.33 0.46 4.99
C ALA A 52 10.46 0.20 6.23
N LEU A 53 9.65 -0.85 6.15
CA LEU A 53 8.81 -1.34 7.23
C LEU A 53 9.18 -2.78 7.58
N VAL A 54 8.92 -3.17 8.83
CA VAL A 54 9.06 -4.52 9.37
C VAL A 54 7.78 -4.98 10.06
N GLY A 55 7.53 -6.27 9.98
CA GLY A 55 6.30 -6.90 10.46
C GLY A 55 5.51 -7.50 9.30
N ASN A 56 4.78 -8.56 9.60
CA ASN A 56 4.08 -9.34 8.60
C ASN A 56 2.64 -8.87 8.33
N VAL A 57 2.12 -7.91 9.09
CA VAL A 57 0.73 -7.44 9.02
C VAL A 57 0.68 -5.92 8.87
N TRP A 58 -0.13 -5.44 7.94
CA TRP A 58 -0.51 -4.03 7.82
C TRP A 58 -2.03 -3.88 7.79
N ASN A 59 -2.55 -3.15 8.77
CA ASN A 59 -3.97 -2.81 8.88
C ASN A 59 -4.09 -1.28 9.02
N PRO A 60 -4.33 -0.56 7.91
CA PRO A 60 -4.68 0.86 7.99
C PRO A 60 -5.98 1.07 8.77
N SER A 61 -6.17 2.29 9.29
CA SER A 61 -7.42 2.69 9.95
C SER A 61 -8.27 3.59 9.04
N GLU A 62 -9.57 3.67 9.31
CA GLU A 62 -10.47 4.61 8.64
C GLU A 62 -9.95 6.06 8.75
N GLY A 63 -9.97 6.78 7.63
CA GLY A 63 -9.50 8.16 7.55
C GLY A 63 -8.00 8.33 7.31
N GLU A 64 -7.20 7.26 7.38
CA GLU A 64 -5.80 7.30 6.95
C GLU A 64 -5.69 7.40 5.42
N PHE A 65 -4.56 7.93 4.95
CA PHE A 65 -4.20 8.00 3.52
C PHE A 65 -5.26 8.67 2.63
N ALA A 66 -6.05 9.59 3.18
CA ALA A 66 -7.21 10.18 2.52
C ALA A 66 -6.94 10.78 1.13
N ARG A 67 -5.73 11.28 0.88
CA ARG A 67 -5.31 11.89 -0.40
C ARG A 67 -4.28 11.08 -1.18
N LEU A 68 -3.97 9.87 -0.72
CA LEU A 68 -2.95 9.03 -1.35
C LEU A 68 -3.45 8.56 -2.72
N LYS A 69 -2.72 8.90 -3.78
CA LYS A 69 -3.01 8.53 -5.16
C LYS A 69 -2.12 7.41 -5.66
N PHE A 70 -0.89 7.34 -5.16
CA PHE A 70 0.09 6.34 -5.58
C PHE A 70 0.72 5.66 -4.38
N LEU A 71 0.63 4.33 -4.34
CA LEU A 71 1.27 3.49 -3.34
C LEU A 71 2.20 2.49 -4.03
N GLN A 72 3.46 2.50 -3.62
CA GLN A 72 4.42 1.48 -4.02
C GLN A 72 5.04 0.82 -2.80
N ILE A 73 5.02 -0.52 -2.79
CA ILE A 73 5.62 -1.35 -1.76
C ILE A 73 6.57 -2.31 -2.43
N ARG A 74 7.85 -2.24 -2.04
CA ARG A 74 8.90 -3.05 -2.62
C ARG A 74 9.81 -3.64 -1.58
N SER A 75 10.11 -4.94 -1.71
CA SER A 75 11.11 -5.64 -0.91
C SER A 75 10.83 -5.51 0.60
N THR A 76 9.64 -5.95 1.01
CA THR A 76 9.15 -5.92 2.40
C THR A 76 8.69 -7.30 2.84
N ASP A 77 8.72 -7.59 4.15
CA ASP A 77 8.26 -8.83 4.78
C ASP A 77 6.73 -8.91 4.98
N LEU A 78 5.96 -7.96 4.43
CA LEU A 78 4.50 -7.91 4.51
C LEU A 78 3.88 -9.21 3.97
N LYS A 79 3.06 -9.88 4.80
CA LYS A 79 2.34 -11.12 4.45
C LYS A 79 0.82 -10.93 4.41
N TYR A 80 0.27 -10.06 5.26
CA TYR A 80 -1.15 -9.84 5.40
C TYR A 80 -1.46 -8.34 5.33
N TRP A 81 -2.38 -7.98 4.44
CA TRP A 81 -2.79 -6.59 4.25
C TRP A 81 -4.31 -6.49 4.42
N GLY A 82 -4.75 -6.03 5.60
CA GLY A 82 -6.16 -5.88 5.96
C GLY A 82 -6.69 -4.51 5.61
N ALA A 83 -6.77 -4.19 4.32
CA ALA A 83 -7.34 -2.93 3.86
C ALA A 83 -8.80 -3.07 3.41
N GLU A 84 -9.57 -2.02 3.67
CA GLU A 84 -10.95 -1.84 3.18
C GLU A 84 -11.00 -0.63 2.23
N ASN A 85 -12.16 -0.43 1.61
CA ASN A 85 -12.39 0.65 0.65
C ASN A 85 -12.22 2.07 1.27
N THR A 86 -12.51 2.21 2.57
CA THR A 86 -12.42 3.46 3.33
C THR A 86 -10.99 3.86 3.68
N HIS A 87 -10.03 2.92 3.62
CA HIS A 87 -8.65 3.14 4.03
C HIS A 87 -7.80 3.86 2.98
N PHE A 88 -8.23 3.85 1.71
CA PHE A 88 -7.49 4.47 0.60
C PHE A 88 -8.43 5.13 -0.43
N PRO A 89 -9.29 6.07 -0.02
CA PRO A 89 -10.43 6.53 -0.83
C PRO A 89 -10.03 7.26 -2.13
N SER A 90 -8.76 7.70 -2.26
CA SER A 90 -8.23 8.43 -3.41
C SER A 90 -7.19 7.63 -4.22
N LEU A 91 -6.97 6.35 -3.92
CA LEU A 91 -5.89 5.59 -4.53
C LEU A 91 -6.15 5.35 -6.01
N GLU A 92 -5.19 5.72 -6.86
CA GLU A 92 -5.26 5.58 -8.31
C GLU A 92 -4.33 4.46 -8.81
N HIS A 93 -3.18 4.27 -8.16
CA HIS A 93 -2.13 3.36 -8.62
C HIS A 93 -1.50 2.57 -7.48
N LEU A 94 -1.48 1.24 -7.63
CA LEU A 94 -0.83 0.31 -6.73
C LEU A 94 0.30 -0.44 -7.44
N VAL A 95 1.51 -0.39 -6.88
CA VAL A 95 2.67 -1.15 -7.38
C VAL A 95 3.25 -2.01 -6.27
N LEU A 96 3.26 -3.33 -6.48
CA LEU A 96 3.87 -4.29 -5.55
C LEU A 96 5.02 -5.02 -6.24
N SER A 97 6.18 -5.04 -5.60
CA SER A 97 7.36 -5.73 -6.12
C SER A 97 8.15 -6.46 -5.04
N PHE A 98 8.47 -7.75 -5.22
CA PHE A 98 9.19 -8.55 -4.20
C PHE A 98 8.53 -8.49 -2.81
N VAL A 99 7.23 -8.77 -2.74
CA VAL A 99 6.48 -8.81 -1.47
C VAL A 99 6.10 -10.24 -1.12
N TYR A 100 6.04 -10.53 0.18
CA TYR A 100 5.63 -11.85 0.70
C TYR A 100 4.11 -11.97 0.92
N LEU A 101 3.35 -11.05 0.34
CA LEU A 101 1.91 -10.91 0.51
C LEU A 101 1.19 -12.19 0.08
N GLN A 102 0.21 -12.63 0.88
CA GLN A 102 -0.60 -13.80 0.54
C GLN A 102 -1.65 -13.46 -0.52
N GLU A 103 -2.37 -12.35 -0.34
CA GLU A 103 -3.42 -11.91 -1.25
C GLU A 103 -3.62 -10.40 -1.14
N LEU A 104 -4.20 -9.80 -2.17
CA LEU A 104 -4.68 -8.42 -2.10
C LEU A 104 -6.01 -8.36 -1.32
N PRO A 105 -6.22 -7.31 -0.51
CA PRO A 105 -7.51 -7.08 0.12
C PRO A 105 -8.61 -6.83 -0.92
N LEU A 106 -9.73 -7.55 -0.82
CA LEU A 106 -10.86 -7.42 -1.75
C LEU A 106 -11.52 -6.04 -1.73
N GLY A 107 -11.44 -5.32 -0.61
CA GLY A 107 -11.95 -3.94 -0.48
C GLY A 107 -11.32 -2.95 -1.47
N LEU A 108 -10.19 -3.30 -2.10
CA LEU A 108 -9.63 -2.52 -3.20
C LEU A 108 -10.55 -2.45 -4.44
N ALA A 109 -11.43 -3.44 -4.62
CA ALA A 109 -12.39 -3.44 -5.72
C ALA A 109 -13.34 -2.25 -5.65
N GLU A 110 -13.74 -1.84 -4.45
CA GLU A 110 -14.69 -0.75 -4.22
C GLU A 110 -14.06 0.65 -4.28
N ILE A 111 -12.73 0.76 -4.45
CA ILE A 111 -12.06 2.05 -4.60
C ILE A 111 -12.29 2.57 -6.03
N HIS A 112 -13.31 3.41 -6.20
CA HIS A 112 -13.69 3.95 -7.51
C HIS A 112 -12.55 4.65 -8.28
N THR A 113 -11.59 5.26 -7.59
CA THR A 113 -10.44 5.95 -8.21
C THR A 113 -9.35 5.02 -8.73
N LEU A 114 -9.37 3.74 -8.37
CA LEU A 114 -8.29 2.80 -8.68
C LEU A 114 -8.24 2.50 -10.18
N ARG A 115 -7.09 2.79 -10.81
CA ARG A 115 -6.88 2.71 -12.26
C ARG A 115 -5.88 1.65 -12.65
N SER A 116 -4.87 1.39 -11.82
CA SER A 116 -3.90 0.33 -12.11
C SER A 116 -3.41 -0.44 -10.90
N ILE A 117 -3.13 -1.72 -11.14
CA ILE A 117 -2.38 -2.60 -10.25
C ILE A 117 -1.23 -3.21 -11.06
N GLU A 118 0.00 -3.02 -10.56
CA GLU A 118 1.20 -3.59 -11.14
C GLU A 118 1.87 -4.55 -10.15
N LEU A 119 2.11 -5.77 -10.58
CA LEU A 119 2.72 -6.83 -9.78
C LEU A 119 4.02 -7.33 -10.44
N ASP A 120 5.09 -7.38 -9.65
CA ASP A 120 6.39 -7.92 -10.03
C ASP A 120 6.94 -8.79 -8.90
N HIS A 121 7.44 -10.00 -9.16
CA HIS A 121 7.95 -10.89 -8.10
C HIS A 121 6.98 -11.08 -6.92
N CYS A 122 5.71 -11.31 -7.24
CA CYS A 122 4.65 -11.59 -6.27
C CYS A 122 4.22 -13.06 -6.36
N LYS A 123 3.57 -13.58 -5.31
CA LYS A 123 2.96 -14.92 -5.34
C LYS A 123 1.83 -15.00 -6.35
N GLN A 124 1.59 -16.20 -6.89
CA GLN A 124 0.42 -16.46 -7.74
C GLN A 124 -0.90 -16.10 -7.07
N SER A 125 -1.04 -16.31 -5.75
CA SER A 125 -2.24 -15.94 -4.99
C SER A 125 -2.53 -14.43 -4.96
N VAL A 126 -1.50 -13.57 -5.05
CA VAL A 126 -1.65 -12.11 -5.22
C VAL A 126 -2.17 -11.79 -6.62
N VAL A 127 -1.71 -12.52 -7.64
CA VAL A 127 -2.20 -12.38 -9.02
C VAL A 127 -3.65 -12.85 -9.14
N ASP A 128 -4.03 -13.91 -8.43
CA ASP A 128 -5.40 -14.45 -8.48
C ASP A 128 -6.39 -13.53 -7.75
N SER A 129 -6.04 -13.03 -6.56
CA SER A 129 -6.85 -12.01 -5.86
C SER A 129 -6.96 -10.69 -6.64
N MET A 130 -5.92 -10.27 -7.37
CA MET A 130 -6.00 -9.13 -8.29
C MET A 130 -7.02 -9.36 -9.42
N LYS A 131 -7.11 -10.57 -9.98
CA LYS A 131 -8.14 -10.90 -10.99
C LYS A 131 -9.53 -10.88 -10.38
N GLN A 132 -9.69 -11.40 -9.17
CA GLN A 132 -10.96 -11.31 -8.44
C GLN A 132 -11.39 -9.86 -8.20
N ILE A 133 -10.44 -8.97 -7.82
CA ILE A 133 -10.69 -7.53 -7.70
C ILE A 133 -11.19 -6.95 -9.03
N ARG A 134 -10.62 -7.37 -10.17
CA ARG A 134 -11.07 -6.91 -11.50
C ARG A 134 -12.51 -7.35 -11.80
N GLU A 135 -12.82 -8.62 -11.58
CA GLU A 135 -14.17 -9.17 -11.82
C GLU A 135 -15.22 -8.47 -10.94
N GLU A 136 -14.89 -8.20 -9.67
CA GLU A 136 -15.77 -7.46 -8.77
C GLU A 136 -15.96 -6.01 -9.22
N ARG A 137 -14.92 -5.35 -9.74
CA ARG A 137 -15.04 -4.00 -10.30
C ARG A 137 -15.94 -3.94 -11.53
N GLU A 138 -15.83 -4.94 -12.40
CA GLU A 138 -16.69 -5.08 -13.57
C GLU A 138 -18.16 -5.28 -13.15
N SER A 139 -18.41 -6.06 -12.09
CA SER A 139 -19.77 -6.27 -11.54
C SER A 139 -20.37 -5.00 -10.93
N LEU A 140 -19.54 -4.15 -10.32
CA LEU A 140 -19.90 -2.84 -9.77
C LEU A 140 -20.09 -1.76 -10.86
N GLY A 141 -19.75 -2.05 -12.13
CA GLY A 141 -19.86 -1.11 -13.23
C GLY A 141 -18.76 -0.04 -13.25
N TYR A 142 -17.61 -0.30 -12.61
CA TYR A 142 -16.45 0.60 -12.66
C TYR A 142 -15.67 0.47 -13.95
N GLU A 143 -14.88 1.51 -14.27
CA GLU A 143 -13.97 1.51 -15.41
C GLU A 143 -12.96 0.36 -15.33
N ASP A 144 -12.52 -0.08 -16.51
CA ASP A 144 -11.61 -1.21 -16.66
C ASP A 144 -10.30 -0.98 -15.88
N LEU A 145 -9.95 -1.93 -15.03
CA LEU A 145 -8.72 -1.87 -14.24
C LEU A 145 -7.53 -2.28 -15.11
N HIS A 146 -6.55 -1.38 -15.25
CA HIS A 146 -5.30 -1.71 -15.92
C HIS A 146 -4.46 -2.65 -15.05
N ILE A 147 -4.12 -3.81 -15.60
CA ILE A 147 -3.37 -4.85 -14.90
C ILE A 147 -2.06 -5.10 -15.62
N GLN A 148 -0.95 -5.06 -14.87
CA GLN A 148 0.37 -5.45 -15.35
C GLN A 148 0.98 -6.48 -14.42
N VAL A 149 1.35 -7.64 -14.98
CA VAL A 149 2.06 -8.70 -14.25
C VAL A 149 3.34 -9.03 -15.00
N SER A 150 4.47 -8.97 -14.32
CA SER A 150 5.74 -9.39 -14.91
C SER A 150 5.82 -10.93 -14.95
N LYS A 151 5.46 -11.52 -16.10
CA LYS A 151 5.28 -12.97 -16.29
C LYS A 151 6.54 -13.82 -16.05
N ASP A 152 7.74 -13.28 -16.23
CA ASP A 152 9.00 -14.01 -16.04
C ASP A 152 9.46 -14.05 -14.57
N ARG A 153 8.63 -13.52 -13.66
CA ARG A 153 9.02 -13.12 -12.31
C ARG A 153 7.88 -13.37 -11.33
N LEU A 154 7.31 -14.57 -11.32
CA LEU A 154 6.44 -15.01 -10.22
C LEU A 154 7.29 -15.63 -9.11
N TRP A 155 6.90 -15.41 -7.86
CA TRP A 155 7.61 -16.01 -6.73
C TRP A 155 7.03 -17.39 -6.40
N ASP A 156 7.83 -18.44 -6.61
CA ASP A 156 7.41 -19.84 -6.49
C ASP A 156 7.32 -20.38 -5.06
N GLY A 157 7.60 -19.56 -4.04
CA GLY A 157 7.43 -19.93 -2.63
C GLY A 157 8.32 -21.09 -2.19
N PHE A 158 9.55 -20.78 -1.77
CA PHE A 158 10.37 -21.71 -0.98
C PHE A 158 10.35 -21.29 0.50
#